data_AF-A0A9W4N6R8-F1
#
_entry.id   AF-A0A9W4N6R8-F1
#
_cell.length_a   1.000
_cell.length_b   1.000
_cell.length_c   1.000
_cell.angle_alpha   90.00
_cell.angle_beta   90.00
_cell.angle_gamma   90.00
#
_symmetry.space_group_name_H-M   'P 1'
#
loop_
_entity.id
_entity.type
_entity.pdbx_description
1 polymer ?
#
loop_
_entity_poly.entity_id
_entity_poly.type
_entity_poly.pdbx_seq_one_letter_code
_entity_poly.pdbx_strand_id
1 'polypeptide(L)'
;MAICVPCDRQFTTQHALEQHLQSSKHRCQDCNRFFQSTRSKDQHINTSQNHCIRTQSGIADKTHPQASRYDSEMTRNQTAVLVVGATVDDFISPYTGVPRTTVTPVFKMACHLRFTKPDVEMLLRRIDTQLDHGVISALIEAALRLLPPDNTPEGRLEAKERMQQKIERALLHELSFVDQLRDLGYQFLTEIEQKELQLRPTPDIRFLEPVWIHGHLCHWIEYKSYFGFKASPFITSKDKRQFKKYVFELGSGAVVYKLGFETDHITVPKVRLFREAEVLHLLGR
;
A
#
# COMPACT_ATOMS: atom_id res chain seq x y z
N MET A 1 29.75 20.49 0.87
CA MET A 1 28.67 21.31 1.48
C MET A 1 27.35 20.59 1.24
N ALA A 2 26.52 20.47 2.27
CA ALA A 2 25.24 19.75 2.21
C ALA A 2 24.09 20.78 2.17
N ILE A 3 23.06 20.56 1.36
CA ILE A 3 21.97 21.55 1.17
C ILE A 3 20.64 20.89 1.51
N CYS A 4 19.81 21.60 2.28
CA CYS A 4 18.42 21.21 2.47
C CYS A 4 17.59 21.74 1.31
N VAL A 5 17.36 20.89 0.30
CA VAL A 5 16.56 21.23 -0.89
C VAL A 5 15.15 21.76 -0.57
N PRO A 6 14.44 21.33 0.50
CA PRO A 6 13.18 21.95 0.88
C PRO A 6 13.27 23.45 1.15
N CYS A 7 14.36 23.96 1.73
CA CYS A 7 14.45 25.36 2.15
C CYS A 7 15.73 26.08 1.69
N ASP A 8 16.43 25.49 0.72
CA ASP A 8 17.71 25.91 0.13
C ASP A 8 18.80 26.32 1.13
N ARG A 9 18.71 25.78 2.35
CA ARG A 9 19.64 26.13 3.43
C ARG A 9 20.90 25.29 3.31
N GLN A 10 22.05 25.94 3.30
CA GLN A 10 23.36 25.29 3.21
C GLN A 10 23.89 24.93 4.60
N PHE A 11 24.54 23.77 4.67
CA PHE A 11 25.15 23.20 5.86
C PHE A 11 26.60 22.83 5.56
N THR A 12 27.46 23.13 6.54
CA THR A 12 28.90 22.89 6.44
C THR A 12 29.23 21.41 6.48
N THR A 13 28.39 20.58 7.12
CA THR A 13 28.57 19.13 7.23
C THR A 13 27.28 18.36 6.95
N GLN A 14 27.42 17.10 6.54
CA GLN A 14 26.29 16.18 6.36
C GLN A 14 25.52 15.96 7.67
N HIS A 15 26.23 15.87 8.80
CA HIS A 15 25.62 15.73 10.12
C HIS A 15 24.75 16.94 10.50
N ALA A 16 25.15 18.16 10.13
CA ALA A 16 24.36 19.36 10.36
C ALA A 16 23.08 19.38 9.50
N LEU A 17 23.15 18.87 8.26
CA LEU A 17 21.96 18.64 7.44
C LEU A 17 21.05 17.57 8.06
N GLU A 18 21.58 16.48 8.58
CA GLU A 18 20.80 15.43 9.26
C GLU A 18 20.08 15.95 10.50
N GLN A 19 20.77 16.70 11.38
CA GLN A 19 20.15 17.36 12.52
C GLN A 19 19.07 18.37 12.08
N HIS A 20 19.29 19.09 10.99
CA HIS A 20 18.29 19.98 10.41
C HIS A 20 17.04 19.23 9.92
N LEU A 21 17.22 18.09 9.24
CA LEU A 21 16.12 17.25 8.76
C LEU A 21 15.40 16.51 9.90
N GLN A 22 16.07 16.34 11.04
CA GLN A 22 15.51 15.79 12.28
C GLN A 22 14.75 16.83 13.12
N SER A 23 15.11 18.12 13.06
CA SER A 23 14.57 19.21 13.90
C SER A 23 13.26 19.87 13.41
N SER A 24 12.44 19.14 12.65
CA SER A 24 10.96 19.28 12.68
C SER A 24 10.29 20.50 12.02
N LYS A 25 10.99 21.54 11.55
CA LYS A 25 10.31 22.73 10.98
C LYS A 25 9.60 22.47 9.64
N HIS A 26 10.18 21.59 8.81
CA HIS A 26 9.72 21.32 7.44
C HIS A 26 9.15 19.92 7.24
N ARG A 27 9.10 19.09 8.30
CA ARG A 27 8.70 17.67 8.22
C ARG A 27 7.37 17.47 8.94
N CYS A 28 6.38 16.86 8.28
CA CYS A 28 5.20 16.33 8.95
C CYS A 28 5.60 15.08 9.75
N GLN A 29 5.35 15.03 11.05
CA GLN A 29 5.75 13.89 11.89
C GLN A 29 4.86 12.66 11.66
N ASP A 30 3.64 12.88 11.17
CA ASP A 30 2.65 11.83 11.01
C ASP A 30 2.80 11.07 9.68
N CYS A 31 3.19 11.76 8.58
CA CYS A 31 3.44 11.12 7.28
C CYS A 31 4.88 11.26 6.76
N ASN A 32 5.79 11.87 7.54
CA ASN A 32 7.20 12.08 7.18
C ASN A 32 7.44 12.86 5.87
N ARG A 33 6.45 13.61 5.38
CA ARG A 33 6.57 14.46 4.18
C ARG A 33 7.30 15.76 4.49
N PHE A 34 8.09 16.26 3.53
CA PHE A 34 8.83 17.52 3.62
C PHE A 34 8.13 18.66 2.88
N PHE A 35 8.23 19.86 3.43
CA PHE A 35 7.60 21.07 2.96
C PHE A 35 8.59 22.20 2.88
N GLN A 36 8.45 22.99 1.83
CA GLN A 36 9.31 24.15 1.57
C GLN A 36 9.15 25.30 2.57
N SER A 37 8.05 25.32 3.33
CA SER A 37 7.83 26.26 4.43
C SER A 37 7.02 25.63 5.56
N THR A 38 7.10 26.23 6.75
CA THR A 38 6.21 25.90 7.88
C THR A 38 4.75 26.11 7.50
N ARG A 39 4.42 27.18 6.78
CA ARG A 39 3.06 27.47 6.31
C ARG A 39 2.50 26.36 5.41
N SER A 40 3.30 25.82 4.50
CA SER A 40 2.88 24.70 3.63
C SER A 40 2.71 23.40 4.41
N LYS A 41 3.55 23.16 5.43
CA LYS A 41 3.40 22.05 6.37
C LYS A 41 2.12 22.17 7.18
N ASP A 42 1.84 23.34 7.74
CA ASP A 42 0.68 23.59 8.59
C ASP A 42 -0.62 23.48 7.78
N GLN A 43 -0.63 24.01 6.55
CA GLN A 43 -1.72 23.79 5.61
C GLN A 43 -1.93 22.30 5.32
N HIS A 44 -0.86 21.54 5.11
CA HIS A 44 -0.96 20.10 4.91
C HIS A 44 -1.54 19.38 6.13
N ILE A 45 -1.08 19.68 7.35
CA ILE A 45 -1.59 19.08 8.59
C ILE A 45 -3.09 19.36 8.72
N ASN A 46 -3.52 20.59 8.41
CA ASN A 46 -4.91 21.02 8.56
C ASN A 46 -5.85 20.52 7.45
N THR A 47 -5.33 20.19 6.26
CA THR A 47 -6.16 19.81 5.10
C THR A 47 -6.09 18.33 4.74
N SER A 48 -5.10 17.60 5.25
CA SER A 48 -4.91 16.20 4.89
C SER A 48 -5.83 15.27 5.66
N GLN A 49 -6.71 14.57 4.95
CA GLN A 49 -7.55 13.50 5.49
C GLN A 49 -6.73 12.37 6.15
N ASN A 50 -5.43 12.26 5.85
CA ASN A 50 -4.52 11.27 6.46
C ASN A 50 -4.14 11.59 7.92
N HIS A 51 -4.47 12.79 8.43
CA HIS A 51 -4.20 13.23 9.82
C HIS A 51 -5.46 13.71 10.56
N CYS A 52 -6.60 13.84 9.85
CA CYS A 52 -7.85 14.26 10.44
C CYS A 52 -8.61 13.07 11.03
N ILE A 53 -8.13 12.52 12.16
CA ILE A 53 -9.03 11.88 13.12
C ILE A 53 -9.55 13.03 13.98
N ARG A 54 -10.71 13.54 13.61
CA ARG A 54 -11.35 14.69 14.25
C ARG A 54 -11.62 14.36 15.72
N THR A 55 -10.98 15.10 16.62
CA THR A 55 -11.27 15.15 18.06
C THR A 55 -12.73 15.53 18.26
N GLN A 56 -13.59 14.55 18.57
CA GLN A 56 -14.84 14.80 19.29
C GLN A 56 -14.57 14.56 20.78
N SER A 57 -13.88 15.52 21.41
CA SER A 57 -13.87 15.65 22.87
C SER A 57 -14.54 16.97 23.20
N GLY A 58 -15.85 16.91 23.34
CA GLY A 58 -16.69 18.02 23.76
C GLY A 58 -18.02 17.47 24.21
N ILE A 59 -18.08 17.04 25.47
CA ILE A 59 -19.19 17.25 26.41
C ILE A 59 -18.62 16.99 27.81
N ALA A 60 -18.66 18.03 28.63
CA ALA A 60 -18.44 17.96 30.06
C ALA A 60 -19.72 17.50 30.78
N ASP A 61 -19.53 16.54 31.68
CA ASP A 61 -20.04 16.44 33.05
C ASP A 61 -21.54 16.69 33.36
N LYS A 62 -22.23 15.60 33.79
CA LYS A 62 -23.20 15.59 34.90
C LYS A 62 -23.22 14.21 35.60
N THR A 63 -22.51 14.11 36.73
CA THR A 63 -22.88 13.46 38.02
C THR A 63 -23.88 12.27 38.08
N HIS A 64 -23.37 11.09 38.53
CA HIS A 64 -23.82 10.09 39.57
C HIS A 64 -25.32 9.71 39.80
N PRO A 65 -25.69 8.58 40.50
CA PRO A 65 -24.90 7.55 41.22
C PRO A 65 -25.33 6.04 41.10
N GLN A 66 -24.44 5.17 41.62
CA GLN A 66 -24.62 3.87 42.32
C GLN A 66 -25.60 2.78 41.82
N ALA A 67 -25.10 1.55 41.62
CA ALA A 67 -25.22 0.45 42.60
C ALA A 67 -24.85 -0.94 42.04
N SER A 68 -23.93 -1.62 42.75
CA SER A 68 -23.95 -3.08 43.06
C SER A 68 -23.70 -4.07 41.91
N ARG A 69 -23.15 -5.29 42.07
CA ARG A 69 -22.63 -6.10 43.18
C ARG A 69 -22.18 -7.45 42.54
N TYR A 70 -21.19 -8.13 43.15
CA TYR A 70 -20.89 -9.58 43.06
C TYR A 70 -20.37 -10.13 41.70
N ASP A 71 -19.48 -11.13 41.59
CA ASP A 71 -18.52 -11.78 42.50
C ASP A 71 -17.55 -12.64 41.63
N SER A 72 -16.35 -12.89 42.17
CA SER A 72 -15.60 -14.15 42.22
C SER A 72 -15.38 -15.03 40.97
N GLU A 73 -14.10 -15.20 40.63
CA GLU A 73 -13.32 -16.46 40.71
C GLU A 73 -13.34 -17.34 39.44
N MET A 74 -12.20 -17.47 38.75
CA MET A 74 -11.18 -18.50 38.94
C MET A 74 -11.53 -19.81 38.20
N THR A 75 -10.79 -20.15 37.14
CA THR A 75 -10.02 -21.40 37.04
C THR A 75 -9.38 -21.65 35.66
N ARG A 76 -8.07 -21.95 35.74
CA ARG A 76 -7.31 -23.03 35.08
C ARG A 76 -7.18 -23.08 33.55
N ASN A 77 -5.92 -22.83 33.15
CA ASN A 77 -5.12 -23.68 32.28
C ASN A 77 -5.62 -25.13 32.18
N GLN A 78 -5.75 -25.63 30.94
CA GLN A 78 -5.29 -26.99 30.66
C GLN A 78 -4.88 -27.17 29.19
N THR A 79 -3.74 -27.83 29.10
CA THR A 79 -2.90 -28.11 27.94
C THR A 79 -3.34 -29.41 27.26
N ALA A 80 -3.13 -29.43 25.93
CA ALA A 80 -2.98 -30.58 25.04
C ALA A 80 -4.18 -31.51 24.83
N VAL A 81 -4.45 -31.86 23.55
CA VAL A 81 -4.21 -33.21 23.01
C VAL A 81 -4.07 -33.10 21.48
N LEU A 82 -2.94 -33.58 20.96
CA LEU A 82 -2.76 -33.91 19.55
C LEU A 82 -3.62 -35.13 19.21
N VAL A 83 -4.51 -34.99 18.21
CA VAL A 83 -5.07 -36.14 17.50
C VAL A 83 -4.69 -36.00 16.02
N VAL A 84 -3.88 -36.95 15.57
CA VAL A 84 -3.44 -37.13 14.19
C VAL A 84 -4.59 -37.79 13.40
N GLY A 85 -4.96 -37.20 12.26
CA GLY A 85 -5.85 -37.85 11.31
C GLY A 85 -6.86 -36.88 10.68
N ALA A 86 -6.41 -36.00 9.79
CA ALA A 86 -7.28 -35.36 8.81
C ALA A 86 -6.50 -35.18 7.51
N THR A 87 -7.06 -35.68 6.42
CA THR A 87 -6.61 -35.48 5.05
C THR A 87 -6.41 -33.99 4.81
N VAL A 88 -5.16 -33.60 4.53
CA VAL A 88 -4.77 -32.21 4.29
C VAL A 88 -5.27 -31.82 2.90
N ASP A 89 -6.55 -31.50 2.81
CA ASP A 89 -6.98 -30.50 1.86
C ASP A 89 -6.39 -29.20 2.40
N ASP A 90 -5.29 -28.74 1.79
CA ASP A 90 -4.54 -27.57 2.24
C ASP A 90 -5.47 -26.36 2.36
N PHE A 91 -5.96 -26.12 3.58
CA PHE A 91 -6.54 -24.88 4.04
C PHE A 91 -5.42 -23.83 4.02
N ILE A 92 -5.00 -23.41 2.82
CA ILE A 92 -4.26 -22.18 2.66
C ILE A 92 -5.21 -21.09 3.14
N SER A 93 -4.95 -20.58 4.34
CA SER A 93 -5.67 -19.42 4.85
C SER A 93 -5.65 -18.33 3.78
N PRO A 94 -6.82 -17.79 3.38
CA PRO A 94 -6.89 -16.78 2.33
C PRO A 94 -5.98 -15.61 2.70
N TYR A 95 -5.28 -15.06 1.72
CA TYR A 95 -4.37 -13.94 1.97
C TYR A 95 -5.20 -12.69 2.29
N THR A 96 -5.23 -12.30 3.56
CA THR A 96 -6.00 -11.13 4.04
C THR A 96 -5.20 -9.82 4.02
N GLY A 97 -4.03 -9.83 3.40
CA GLY A 97 -3.08 -8.72 3.44
C GLY A 97 -2.14 -8.77 4.63
N VAL A 98 -1.07 -7.97 4.55
CA VAL A 98 -0.04 -7.85 5.59
C VAL A 98 -0.48 -6.87 6.68
N PRO A 99 -0.41 -7.25 7.97
CA PRO A 99 -0.77 -6.34 9.06
C PRO A 99 0.03 -5.04 9.04
N ARG A 100 -0.65 -3.93 9.33
CA ARG A 100 -0.02 -2.60 9.43
C ARG A 100 1.11 -2.55 10.46
N THR A 101 1.00 -3.35 11.53
CA THR A 101 2.03 -3.51 12.57
C THR A 101 3.33 -4.08 12.03
N THR A 102 3.28 -4.87 10.96
CA THR A 102 4.45 -5.41 10.26
C THR A 102 4.98 -4.42 9.20
N VAL A 103 4.09 -3.74 8.47
CA VAL A 103 4.47 -2.78 7.40
C VAL A 103 5.09 -1.50 7.96
N THR A 104 4.49 -0.93 9.02
CA THR A 104 4.82 0.41 9.52
C THR A 104 6.27 0.53 10.02
N PRO A 105 6.82 -0.40 10.82
CA PRO A 105 8.19 -0.31 11.30
C PRO A 105 9.21 -0.30 10.14
N VAL A 106 9.04 -1.16 9.15
CA VAL A 106 9.91 -1.24 7.97
C VAL A 106 9.83 0.06 7.15
N PHE A 107 8.62 0.56 6.88
CA PHE A 107 8.45 1.83 6.15
C PHE A 107 9.04 3.03 6.92
N LYS A 108 8.89 3.08 8.25
CA LYS A 108 9.50 4.12 9.09
C LYS A 108 11.03 4.05 9.05
N MET A 109 11.60 2.85 9.10
CA MET A 109 13.05 2.66 8.98
C MET A 109 13.56 3.09 7.60
N ALA A 110 12.86 2.71 6.53
CA ALA A 110 13.17 3.18 5.18
C ALA A 110 13.11 4.72 5.08
N CYS A 111 12.10 5.34 5.70
CA CYS A 111 12.00 6.79 5.80
C CYS A 111 13.16 7.41 6.61
N HIS A 112 13.63 6.77 7.67
CA HIS A 112 14.76 7.27 8.44
C HIS A 112 16.05 7.26 7.60
N LEU A 113 16.25 6.20 6.82
CA LEU A 113 17.46 5.98 6.04
C LEU A 113 17.45 6.61 4.64
N ARG A 114 16.31 7.10 4.12
CA ARG A 114 16.15 7.48 2.70
C ARG A 114 17.22 8.41 2.12
N PHE A 115 17.86 9.27 2.91
CA PHE A 115 18.94 10.16 2.44
C PHE A 115 20.24 9.41 2.08
N THR A 116 20.40 8.19 2.58
CA THR A 116 21.50 7.29 2.24
C THR A 116 21.18 6.35 1.08
N LYS A 117 19.98 6.46 0.48
CA LYS A 117 19.46 5.54 -0.55
C LYS A 117 19.61 4.06 -0.12
N PRO A 118 18.92 3.64 0.96
CA PRO A 118 19.08 2.31 1.53
C PRO A 118 18.64 1.23 0.54
N ASP A 119 19.32 0.09 0.57
CA ASP A 119 18.87 -1.15 -0.07
C ASP A 119 18.17 -2.07 0.95
N VAL A 120 17.71 -3.23 0.46
CA VAL A 120 16.99 -4.21 1.28
C VAL A 120 17.90 -4.77 2.39
N GLU A 121 19.16 -5.09 2.08
CA GLU A 121 20.12 -5.66 3.03
C GLU A 121 20.45 -4.70 4.18
N MET A 122 20.62 -3.42 3.87
CA MET A 122 20.85 -2.38 4.87
C MET A 122 19.68 -2.25 5.85
N LEU A 123 18.45 -2.45 5.37
CA LEU A 123 17.26 -2.47 6.20
C LEU A 123 17.21 -3.72 7.09
N LEU A 124 17.42 -4.90 6.51
CA LEU A 124 17.39 -6.18 7.25
C LEU A 124 18.44 -6.24 8.37
N ARG A 125 19.57 -5.55 8.24
CA ARG A 125 20.57 -5.41 9.32
C ARG A 125 20.11 -4.57 10.50
N ARG A 126 19.03 -3.78 10.37
CA ARG A 126 18.56 -2.82 11.37
C ARG A 126 17.17 -3.11 11.91
N ILE A 127 16.41 -3.98 11.25
CA ILE A 127 15.07 -4.34 11.67
C ILE A 127 14.82 -5.83 11.44
N ASP A 128 14.31 -6.49 12.48
CA ASP A 128 13.78 -7.85 12.34
C ASP A 128 12.39 -7.78 11.73
N THR A 129 12.22 -8.45 10.59
CA THR A 129 10.96 -8.44 9.84
C THR A 129 10.82 -9.71 9.01
N GLN A 130 9.57 -10.14 8.85
CA GLN A 130 9.19 -11.29 8.03
C GLN A 130 8.61 -10.87 6.67
N LEU A 131 8.77 -9.59 6.29
CA LEU A 131 8.33 -9.12 4.98
C LEU A 131 9.23 -9.67 3.88
N ASP A 132 8.62 -10.09 2.78
CA ASP A 132 9.32 -10.48 1.57
C ASP A 132 10.21 -9.35 1.02
N HIS A 133 11.35 -9.71 0.41
CA HIS A 133 12.31 -8.77 -0.16
C HIS A 133 11.67 -7.80 -1.17
N GLY A 134 10.72 -8.28 -1.99
CA GLY A 134 9.98 -7.46 -2.93
C GLY A 134 9.10 -6.41 -2.24
N VAL A 135 8.45 -6.80 -1.13
CA VAL A 135 7.66 -5.86 -0.31
C VAL A 135 8.57 -4.82 0.35
N ILE A 136 9.71 -5.23 0.91
CA ILE A 136 10.70 -4.31 1.49
C ILE A 136 11.20 -3.33 0.43
N SER A 137 11.56 -3.81 -0.77
CA SER A 137 11.96 -2.97 -1.90
C SER A 137 10.88 -1.95 -2.27
N ALA A 138 9.61 -2.36 -2.33
CA ALA A 138 8.50 -1.45 -2.61
C ALA A 138 8.33 -0.36 -1.53
N LEU A 139 8.54 -0.70 -0.25
CA LEU A 139 8.51 0.25 0.86
C LEU A 139 9.68 1.23 0.82
N ILE A 140 10.89 0.77 0.47
CA ILE A 140 12.06 1.62 0.22
C ILE A 140 11.76 2.61 -0.89
N GLU A 141 11.30 2.11 -2.04
CA GLU A 141 10.96 2.96 -3.19
C GLU A 141 9.92 4.02 -2.83
N ALA A 142 8.91 3.66 -2.04
CA ALA A 142 7.91 4.60 -1.58
C ALA A 142 8.49 5.65 -0.62
N ALA A 143 9.41 5.26 0.27
CA ALA A 143 10.11 6.19 1.17
C ALA A 143 11.03 7.16 0.39
N LEU A 144 11.69 6.68 -0.67
CA LEU A 144 12.54 7.51 -1.54
C LEU A 144 11.73 8.56 -2.30
N ARG A 145 10.46 8.31 -2.63
CA ARG A 145 9.56 9.31 -3.25
C ARG A 145 9.25 10.49 -2.33
N LEU A 146 9.53 10.38 -1.02
CA LEU A 146 9.36 11.48 -0.06
C LEU A 146 10.57 12.42 -0.04
N LEU A 147 11.64 12.11 -0.79
CA LEU A 147 12.75 13.03 -1.00
C LEU A 147 12.29 14.23 -1.84
N PRO A 148 12.85 15.43 -1.59
CA PRO A 148 12.66 16.57 -2.47
C PRO A 148 13.16 16.22 -3.89
N PRO A 149 12.49 16.72 -4.95
CA PRO A 149 12.96 16.49 -6.30
C PRO A 149 14.34 17.11 -6.50
N ASP A 150 15.22 16.37 -7.17
CA ASP A 150 16.50 16.90 -7.63
C ASP A 150 16.27 17.68 -8.92
N ASN A 151 16.35 19.01 -8.83
CA ASN A 151 16.07 19.92 -9.93
C ASN A 151 17.29 20.19 -10.83
N THR A 152 18.44 19.58 -10.53
CA THR A 152 19.61 19.64 -11.43
C THR A 152 19.29 18.99 -12.78
N PRO A 153 19.95 19.39 -13.88
CA PRO A 153 19.82 18.70 -15.17
C PRO A 153 20.04 17.19 -15.05
N GLU A 154 21.07 16.78 -14.31
CA GLU A 154 21.45 15.38 -14.07
C GLU A 154 20.37 14.65 -13.25
N GLY A 155 19.88 15.26 -12.17
CA GLY A 155 18.82 14.70 -11.34
C GLY A 155 17.51 14.52 -12.09
N ARG A 156 17.16 15.45 -12.99
CA ARG A 156 15.97 15.34 -13.85
C ARG A 156 16.11 14.22 -14.88
N LEU A 157 17.29 14.03 -15.46
CA LEU A 157 17.58 12.92 -16.38
C LEU A 157 17.48 11.57 -15.65
N GLU A 158 18.14 11.44 -14.49
CA GLU A 158 18.11 10.23 -13.67
C GLU A 158 16.67 9.90 -13.21
N ALA A 159 15.88 10.92 -12.84
CA ALA A 159 14.48 10.74 -12.48
C ALA A 159 13.63 10.26 -13.68
N LYS A 160 13.89 10.77 -14.88
CA LYS A 160 13.21 10.35 -16.12
C LYS A 160 13.55 8.91 -16.47
N GLU A 161 14.82 8.52 -16.40
CA GLU A 161 15.27 7.14 -16.63
C GLU A 161 14.65 6.17 -15.62
N ARG A 162 14.68 6.50 -14.33
CA ARG A 162 14.02 5.70 -13.29
C ARG A 162 12.52 5.57 -13.51
N MET A 163 11.85 6.63 -13.97
CA MET A 163 10.44 6.58 -14.30
C MET A 163 10.18 5.65 -15.50
N GLN A 164 11.01 5.74 -16.54
CA GLN A 164 10.90 4.87 -17.72
C GLN A 164 11.09 3.40 -17.36
N GLN A 165 12.13 3.06 -16.59
CA GLN A 165 12.36 1.70 -16.09
C GLN A 165 11.19 1.17 -15.27
N LYS A 166 10.55 2.03 -14.46
CA LYS A 166 9.36 1.65 -13.70
C LYS A 166 8.15 1.38 -14.57
N ILE A 167 7.94 2.19 -15.61
CA ILE A 167 6.85 1.97 -16.58
C ILE A 167 7.08 0.64 -17.32
N GLU A 168 8.29 0.41 -17.82
CA GLU A 168 8.65 -0.82 -18.53
C GLU A 168 8.46 -2.06 -17.65
N ARG A 169 8.96 -2.02 -16.41
CA ARG A 169 8.78 -3.12 -15.46
C ARG A 169 7.32 -3.36 -15.11
N ALA A 170 6.54 -2.29 -14.94
CA ALA A 170 5.10 -2.42 -14.68
C ALA A 170 4.38 -3.08 -15.86
N LEU A 171 4.72 -2.67 -17.09
CA LEU A 171 4.18 -3.26 -18.32
C LEU A 171 4.53 -4.75 -18.44
N LEU A 172 5.78 -5.13 -18.19
CA LEU A 172 6.21 -6.53 -18.21
C LEU A 172 5.43 -7.39 -17.21
N HIS A 173 5.20 -6.87 -16.00
CA HIS A 173 4.42 -7.56 -14.99
C HIS A 173 2.95 -7.73 -15.40
N GLU A 174 2.36 -6.70 -16.00
CA GLU A 174 0.97 -6.72 -16.48
C GLU A 174 0.80 -7.71 -17.65
N LEU A 175 1.68 -7.65 -18.66
CA LEU A 175 1.68 -8.59 -19.79
C LEU A 175 1.83 -10.03 -19.30
N SER A 176 2.78 -10.29 -18.40
CA SER A 176 2.97 -11.62 -17.83
C SER A 176 1.73 -12.13 -17.08
N PHE A 177 0.98 -11.26 -16.40
CA PHE A 177 -0.26 -11.63 -15.74
C PHE A 177 -1.38 -11.93 -16.75
N VAL A 178 -1.49 -11.10 -17.79
CA VAL A 178 -2.45 -11.30 -18.90
C VAL A 178 -2.19 -12.62 -19.62
N ASP A 179 -0.94 -12.90 -19.99
CA ASP A 179 -0.55 -14.12 -20.69
C ASP A 179 -0.92 -15.37 -19.87
N GLN A 180 -0.64 -15.36 -18.57
CA GLN A 180 -1.01 -16.49 -17.70
C GLN A 180 -2.52 -16.70 -17.63
N LEU A 181 -3.34 -15.63 -17.61
CA LEU A 181 -4.80 -15.79 -17.65
C LEU A 181 -5.29 -16.32 -19.00
N ARG A 182 -4.65 -15.92 -20.10
CA ARG A 182 -4.93 -16.48 -21.44
C ARG A 182 -4.57 -17.96 -21.50
N ASP A 183 -3.41 -18.34 -20.97
CA ASP A 183 -2.95 -19.74 -20.92
C ASP A 183 -3.86 -20.64 -20.08
N LEU A 184 -4.49 -20.09 -19.04
CA LEU A 184 -5.53 -20.75 -18.26
C LEU A 184 -6.90 -20.82 -18.99
N GLY A 185 -7.00 -20.26 -20.20
CA GLY A 185 -8.20 -20.35 -21.06
C GLY A 185 -9.25 -19.28 -20.81
N TYR A 186 -8.96 -18.25 -20.00
CA TYR A 186 -9.94 -17.19 -19.74
C TYR A 186 -10.09 -16.25 -20.94
N GLN A 187 -11.35 -15.89 -21.23
CA GLN A 187 -11.70 -14.98 -22.30
C GLN A 187 -12.05 -13.59 -21.76
N PHE A 188 -11.29 -12.60 -22.23
CA PHE A 188 -11.43 -11.22 -21.80
C PHE A 188 -10.92 -10.25 -22.87
N LEU A 189 -11.17 -8.97 -22.64
CA LEU A 189 -10.59 -7.85 -23.37
C LEU A 189 -9.56 -7.16 -22.47
N THR A 190 -8.39 -6.88 -23.01
CA THR A 190 -7.35 -6.03 -22.43
C THR A 190 -7.74 -4.55 -22.52
N GLU A 191 -7.05 -3.67 -21.79
CA GLU A 191 -7.30 -2.22 -21.88
C GLU A 191 -7.17 -1.68 -23.32
N ILE A 192 -6.21 -2.20 -24.08
CA ILE A 192 -5.94 -1.81 -25.47
C ILE A 192 -7.13 -2.21 -26.37
N GLU A 193 -7.54 -3.48 -26.32
CA GLU A 193 -8.67 -3.99 -27.11
C GLU A 193 -9.97 -3.25 -26.76
N GLN A 194 -10.20 -2.93 -25.48
CA GLN A 194 -11.35 -2.12 -25.07
C GLN A 194 -11.32 -0.71 -25.65
N LYS A 195 -10.15 -0.07 -25.72
CA LYS A 195 -9.98 1.26 -26.33
C LYS A 195 -10.22 1.23 -27.83
N GLU A 196 -9.73 0.21 -28.53
CA GLU A 196 -9.96 0.01 -29.97
C GLU A 196 -11.45 -0.17 -30.29
N LEU A 197 -12.17 -0.88 -29.42
CA LEU A 197 -13.63 -1.03 -29.47
C LEU A 197 -14.40 0.18 -28.92
N GLN A 198 -13.71 1.25 -28.51
CA GLN A 198 -14.29 2.47 -27.93
C GLN A 198 -15.15 2.23 -26.67
N LEU A 199 -14.91 1.14 -25.96
CA LEU A 199 -15.60 0.81 -24.73
C LEU A 199 -15.13 1.71 -23.58
N ARG A 200 -16.05 2.00 -22.65
CA ARG A 200 -15.75 2.66 -21.38
C ARG A 200 -16.61 2.04 -20.26
N PRO A 201 -16.10 2.00 -19.01
CA PRO A 201 -14.71 2.26 -18.64
C PRO A 201 -13.79 1.11 -19.09
N THR A 202 -12.47 1.34 -19.02
CA THR A 202 -11.44 0.40 -19.49
C THR A 202 -10.56 -0.08 -18.33
N PRO A 203 -11.03 -1.04 -17.51
CA PRO A 203 -10.15 -1.77 -16.59
C PRO A 203 -9.06 -2.51 -17.38
N ASP A 204 -7.97 -2.92 -16.72
CA ASP A 204 -6.87 -3.63 -17.38
C ASP A 204 -7.35 -4.94 -18.05
N ILE A 205 -8.29 -5.62 -17.40
CA ILE A 205 -8.98 -6.80 -17.92
C ILE A 205 -10.49 -6.64 -17.73
N ARG A 206 -11.25 -6.88 -18.79
CA ARG A 206 -12.70 -7.01 -18.78
C ARG A 206 -13.10 -8.38 -19.30
N PHE A 207 -13.64 -9.23 -18.44
CA PHE A 207 -14.07 -10.56 -18.85
C PHE A 207 -15.23 -10.51 -19.83
N LEU A 208 -15.25 -11.42 -20.81
CA LEU A 208 -16.40 -11.59 -21.69
C LEU A 208 -17.57 -12.21 -20.92
N GLU A 209 -17.27 -13.18 -20.07
CA GLU A 209 -18.20 -13.78 -19.12
C GLU A 209 -17.63 -13.66 -17.69
N PRO A 210 -18.43 -13.26 -16.68
CA PRO A 210 -17.92 -13.05 -15.33
C PRO A 210 -17.29 -14.31 -14.72
N VAL A 211 -16.15 -14.14 -14.03
CA VAL A 211 -15.36 -15.23 -13.45
C VAL A 211 -15.46 -15.24 -11.92
N TRP A 212 -15.61 -16.41 -11.32
CA TRP A 212 -15.58 -16.56 -9.86
C TRP A 212 -14.14 -16.68 -9.35
N ILE A 213 -13.73 -15.78 -8.46
CA ILE A 213 -12.43 -15.82 -7.79
C ILE A 213 -12.68 -15.92 -6.28
N HIS A 214 -12.40 -17.09 -5.70
CA HIS A 214 -12.62 -17.36 -4.26
C HIS A 214 -14.05 -16.98 -3.79
N GLY A 215 -15.09 -17.36 -4.54
CA GLY A 215 -16.48 -17.04 -4.21
C GLY A 215 -16.88 -15.58 -4.41
N HIS A 216 -16.05 -14.77 -5.09
CA HIS A 216 -16.40 -13.41 -5.52
C HIS A 216 -16.51 -13.35 -7.04
N LEU A 217 -17.66 -12.93 -7.55
CA LEU A 217 -17.91 -12.80 -8.99
C LEU A 217 -17.20 -11.56 -9.55
N CYS A 218 -16.36 -11.72 -10.57
CA CYS A 218 -15.55 -10.67 -11.15
C CYS A 218 -15.89 -10.48 -12.64
N HIS A 219 -16.37 -9.28 -12.99
CA HIS A 219 -16.59 -8.84 -14.36
C HIS A 219 -15.33 -8.18 -14.94
N TRP A 220 -14.46 -7.69 -14.07
CA TRP A 220 -13.24 -6.98 -14.44
C TRP A 220 -12.13 -7.19 -13.40
N ILE A 221 -10.88 -7.02 -13.83
CA ILE A 221 -9.69 -6.94 -13.00
C ILE A 221 -8.93 -5.65 -13.31
N GLU A 222 -8.52 -4.95 -12.26
CA GLU A 222 -7.46 -3.93 -12.34
C GLU A 222 -6.20 -4.49 -11.68
N TYR A 223 -5.07 -4.43 -12.38
CA TYR A 223 -3.80 -4.99 -11.96
C TYR A 223 -2.82 -3.91 -11.49
N LYS A 224 -2.13 -4.17 -10.38
CA LYS A 224 -1.13 -3.27 -9.78
C LYS A 224 0.18 -4.04 -9.56
N SER A 225 1.24 -3.62 -10.24
CA SER A 225 2.55 -4.29 -10.22
C SER A 225 3.38 -4.08 -8.93
N TYR A 226 2.84 -3.39 -7.93
CA TYR A 226 3.52 -2.99 -6.70
C TYR A 226 2.77 -3.46 -5.43
N PHE A 227 3.34 -3.22 -4.25
CA PHE A 227 2.69 -3.52 -2.97
C PHE A 227 1.74 -2.38 -2.53
N GLY A 228 0.46 -2.68 -2.30
CA GLY A 228 -0.53 -1.68 -1.89
C GLY A 228 -0.51 -1.41 -0.38
N PHE A 229 -0.24 -0.20 0.09
CA PHE A 229 -0.24 0.11 1.54
C PHE A 229 -0.73 1.52 1.85
N LYS A 230 -1.27 1.72 3.06
CA LYS A 230 -2.05 2.93 3.44
C LYS A 230 -1.20 4.18 3.55
N ALA A 231 0.07 4.04 3.95
CA ALA A 231 0.96 5.19 4.15
C ALA A 231 1.46 5.81 2.83
N SER A 232 1.06 5.30 1.66
CA SER A 232 1.30 5.93 0.37
C SER A 232 0.26 7.04 0.11
N PRO A 233 0.62 8.33 0.24
CA PRO A 233 -0.36 9.42 0.35
C PRO A 233 -0.97 9.87 -1.00
N PHE A 234 -0.59 9.24 -2.12
CA PHE A 234 -0.90 9.75 -3.47
C PHE A 234 -1.90 8.90 -4.26
N ILE A 235 -2.18 7.66 -3.84
CA ILE A 235 -2.77 6.65 -4.73
C ILE A 235 -4.26 6.40 -4.40
N THR A 236 -4.63 6.37 -3.13
CA THR A 236 -5.88 5.73 -2.69
C THR A 236 -7.18 6.45 -3.09
N SER A 237 -7.19 7.78 -3.22
CA SER A 237 -8.42 8.53 -3.52
C SER A 237 -8.82 8.47 -5.01
N LYS A 238 -7.84 8.46 -5.90
CA LYS A 238 -8.05 8.29 -7.35
C LYS A 238 -8.56 6.89 -7.65
N ASP A 239 -7.90 5.89 -7.08
CA ASP A 239 -8.23 4.47 -7.25
C ASP A 239 -9.65 4.18 -6.74
N LYS A 240 -10.02 4.66 -5.54
CA LYS A 240 -11.40 4.48 -5.02
C LYS A 240 -12.46 5.05 -5.97
N ARG A 241 -12.21 6.19 -6.60
CA ARG A 241 -13.16 6.79 -7.57
C ARG A 241 -13.23 5.97 -8.85
N GLN A 242 -12.09 5.50 -9.34
CA GLN A 242 -12.01 4.63 -10.52
C GLN A 242 -12.78 3.32 -10.28
N PHE A 243 -12.53 2.63 -9.16
CA PHE A 243 -13.18 1.36 -8.87
C PHE A 243 -14.69 1.51 -8.66
N LYS A 244 -15.14 2.60 -8.02
CA LYS A 244 -16.58 2.89 -7.91
C LYS A 244 -17.23 3.06 -9.29
N LYS A 245 -16.54 3.71 -10.23
CA LYS A 245 -17.01 3.85 -11.61
C LYS A 245 -17.13 2.49 -12.30
N TYR A 246 -16.12 1.64 -12.16
CA TYR A 246 -16.16 0.29 -12.74
C TYR A 246 -17.29 -0.55 -12.13
N VAL A 247 -17.47 -0.50 -10.81
CA VAL A 247 -18.58 -1.19 -10.14
C VAL A 247 -19.94 -0.74 -10.68
N PHE A 248 -20.10 0.55 -10.91
CA PHE A 248 -21.35 1.12 -11.40
C PHE A 248 -21.65 0.70 -12.85
N GLU A 249 -20.65 0.71 -13.73
CA GLU A 249 -20.85 0.48 -15.18
C GLU A 249 -20.69 -0.99 -15.60
N LEU A 250 -19.85 -1.76 -14.91
CA LEU A 250 -19.46 -3.13 -15.32
C LEU A 250 -19.88 -4.22 -14.33
N GLY A 251 -20.25 -3.86 -13.10
CA GLY A 251 -20.52 -4.82 -12.03
C GLY A 251 -19.33 -5.08 -11.12
N SER A 252 -19.44 -6.10 -10.26
CA SER A 252 -18.39 -6.46 -9.30
C SER A 252 -17.07 -6.79 -9.98
N GLY A 253 -15.95 -6.54 -9.31
CA GLY A 253 -14.64 -6.84 -9.85
C GLY A 253 -13.57 -6.99 -8.79
N ALA A 254 -12.32 -7.05 -9.24
CA ALA A 254 -11.18 -7.29 -8.39
C ALA A 254 -10.02 -6.35 -8.69
N VAL A 255 -9.21 -6.07 -7.67
CA VAL A 255 -7.92 -5.40 -7.81
C VAL A 255 -6.84 -6.38 -7.39
N VAL A 256 -5.90 -6.65 -8.28
CA VAL A 256 -4.85 -7.65 -8.10
C VAL A 256 -3.52 -6.94 -7.90
N TYR A 257 -2.90 -7.12 -6.74
CA TYR A 257 -1.57 -6.58 -6.45
C TYR A 257 -0.51 -7.67 -6.61
N LYS A 258 0.53 -7.43 -7.42
CA LYS A 258 1.64 -8.38 -7.63
C LYS A 258 2.24 -8.87 -6.32
N LEU A 259 2.61 -7.92 -5.46
CA LEU A 259 3.29 -8.19 -4.19
C LEU A 259 2.31 -8.33 -3.00
N GLY A 260 1.01 -8.20 -3.26
CA GLY A 260 -0.03 -8.13 -2.22
C GLY A 260 -0.24 -6.72 -1.66
N PHE A 261 -0.87 -6.63 -0.49
CA PHE A 261 -1.34 -5.37 0.09
C PHE A 261 -1.36 -5.38 1.63
N GLU A 262 -1.37 -4.20 2.26
CA GLU A 262 -1.62 -4.00 3.69
C GLU A 262 -3.07 -4.34 4.02
N THR A 263 -3.33 -4.94 5.18
CA THR A 263 -4.69 -5.21 5.65
C THR A 263 -5.55 -3.94 5.62
N ASP A 264 -6.76 -4.07 5.07
CA ASP A 264 -7.70 -2.98 4.83
C ASP A 264 -7.15 -1.83 3.96
N HIS A 265 -6.22 -2.11 3.04
CA HIS A 265 -5.61 -1.10 2.18
C HIS A 265 -6.64 -0.21 1.46
N ILE A 266 -7.59 -0.83 0.75
CA ILE A 266 -8.68 -0.17 0.05
C ILE A 266 -9.96 -0.97 0.27
N THR A 267 -11.03 -0.28 0.70
CA THR A 267 -12.37 -0.85 0.84
C THR A 267 -13.32 -0.15 -0.11
N VAL A 268 -13.85 -0.88 -1.08
CA VAL A 268 -14.92 -0.44 -1.99
C VAL A 268 -15.94 -1.59 -2.09
N PRO A 269 -17.24 -1.34 -1.85
CA PRO A 269 -18.26 -2.39 -1.99
C PRO A 269 -18.22 -3.04 -3.37
N LYS A 270 -18.40 -4.37 -3.43
CA LYS A 270 -18.33 -5.19 -4.65
C LYS A 270 -16.93 -5.26 -5.33
N VAL A 271 -15.90 -4.76 -4.66
CA VAL A 271 -14.50 -4.89 -5.11
C VAL A 271 -13.73 -5.73 -4.10
N ARG A 272 -13.05 -6.78 -4.58
CA ARG A 272 -12.17 -7.61 -3.75
C ARG A 272 -10.71 -7.38 -4.11
N LEU A 273 -9.84 -7.36 -3.11
CA LEU A 273 -8.39 -7.27 -3.32
C LEU A 273 -7.80 -8.67 -3.28
N PHE A 274 -6.85 -8.96 -4.16
CA PHE A 274 -6.10 -10.21 -4.18
C PHE A 274 -4.61 -9.98 -4.38
N ARG A 275 -3.80 -10.96 -3.97
CA ARG A 275 -2.41 -11.06 -4.39
C ARG A 275 -2.34 -11.86 -5.70
N GLU A 276 -1.51 -11.45 -6.65
CA GLU A 276 -1.36 -12.12 -7.95
C GLU A 276 -1.20 -13.64 -7.82
N ALA A 277 -0.24 -14.08 -7.00
CA ALA A 277 0.02 -15.51 -6.78
C ALA A 277 -1.22 -16.29 -6.29
N GLU A 278 -2.10 -15.64 -5.52
CA GLU A 278 -3.35 -16.25 -5.05
C GLU A 278 -4.37 -16.36 -6.17
N VAL A 279 -4.53 -15.33 -7.01
CA VAL A 279 -5.43 -15.36 -8.17
C VAL A 279 -5.03 -16.47 -9.13
N LEU A 280 -3.75 -16.54 -9.49
CA LEU A 280 -3.24 -17.55 -10.42
C LEU A 280 -3.42 -18.97 -9.87
N HIS A 281 -3.19 -19.17 -8.57
CA HIS A 281 -3.43 -20.44 -7.91
C HIS A 281 -4.92 -20.83 -7.88
N LEU A 282 -5.80 -19.86 -7.62
CA LEU A 282 -7.25 -20.11 -7.55
C LEU A 282 -7.88 -20.37 -8.91
N LEU A 283 -7.37 -19.72 -9.97
CA LEU A 283 -7.86 -19.85 -11.33
C LEU A 283 -7.21 -21.01 -12.10
N GLY A 284 -6.05 -21.48 -11.66
CA GLY A 284 -5.40 -22.66 -12.22
C GLY A 284 -5.92 -24.00 -11.67
N ARG A 285 -6.95 -23.99 -10.82
CA ARG A 285 -7.59 -25.17 -10.25
C ARG A 285 -8.88 -25.53 -10.97
#